data_AF-A0A2M8G779-F1
#
_entry.id   AF-A0A2M8G779-F1
#
_cell.length_a   1.000
_cell.length_b   1.000
_cell.length_c   1.000
_cell.angle_alpha   90.00
_cell.angle_beta   90.00
_cell.angle_gamma   90.00
#
_symmetry.space_group_name_H-M   'P 1'
#
loop_
_entity.id
_entity.type
_entity.pdbx_description
1 polymer ?
#
loop_
_entity_poly.entity_id
_entity_poly.type
_entity_poly.pdbx_seq_one_letter_code
_entity_poly.pdbx_strand_id
1 'polypeptide(L)'
;MKVFDGHNDTILEIFSPDPGHERSFFQKNTIGQLDLPRVRLGGFGGGLFSLYIPAPIGSPERNPHYGLTITEDGYRMPLPSALNQTYAENFINSELEFLKRLEQEARGKVKLVTNFQELDSCWKNEILSMVLHFEGAEAIRADISNLEHFYEQGLRSLGIVWSRPNVFGNGVPFMYPHSPDTGEGLTQIGKKLVCN
;
A
#
# COMPACT_ATOMS: atom_id res chain seq x y z
N MET A 1 2.55 -25.08 7.07
CA MET A 1 1.70 -23.99 7.60
C MET A 1 1.70 -22.88 6.56
N LYS A 2 0.55 -22.26 6.28
CA LYS A 2 0.48 -21.08 5.41
C LYS A 2 0.51 -19.82 6.26
N VAL A 3 1.28 -18.82 5.82
CA VAL A 3 1.32 -17.49 6.45
C VAL A 3 0.40 -16.56 5.68
N PHE A 4 -0.43 -15.82 6.42
CA PHE A 4 -1.11 -14.63 5.92
C PHE A 4 -0.36 -13.41 6.45
N ASP A 5 0.14 -12.58 5.55
CA ASP A 5 0.92 -11.40 5.89
C ASP A 5 0.05 -10.14 6.03
N GLY A 6 0.40 -9.32 7.03
CA GLY A 6 -0.40 -8.15 7.39
C GLY A 6 -0.20 -6.95 6.48
N HIS A 7 0.93 -6.84 5.77
CA HIS A 7 1.26 -5.71 4.92
C HIS A 7 2.53 -5.98 4.10
N ASN A 8 2.49 -5.71 2.80
CA ASN A 8 3.70 -5.62 1.98
C ASN A 8 3.54 -4.63 0.81
N ASP A 9 4.66 -4.05 0.39
CA ASP A 9 4.73 -3.03 -0.67
C ASP A 9 5.21 -3.59 -2.01
N THR A 10 5.06 -4.91 -2.21
CA THR A 10 5.59 -5.61 -3.40
C THR A 10 5.01 -5.06 -4.71
N ILE A 11 3.75 -4.61 -4.69
CA ILE A 11 3.09 -4.10 -5.89
C ILE A 11 3.76 -2.80 -6.34
N LEU A 12 3.97 -1.86 -5.42
CA LEU A 12 4.65 -0.61 -5.71
C LEU A 12 6.06 -0.83 -6.25
N GLU A 13 6.85 -1.71 -5.61
CA GLU A 13 8.24 -1.98 -6.04
C GLU A 13 8.32 -2.47 -7.49
N ILE A 14 7.30 -3.18 -7.97
CA ILE A 14 7.26 -3.74 -9.32
C ILE A 14 6.63 -2.74 -10.29
N PHE A 15 5.61 -2.01 -9.85
CA PHE A 15 4.87 -1.04 -10.65
C PHE A 15 5.69 0.23 -10.92
N SER A 16 6.39 0.74 -9.91
CA SER A 16 7.20 1.96 -9.98
C SER A 16 8.60 1.71 -9.39
N PRO A 17 9.41 0.85 -10.02
CA PRO A 17 10.73 0.50 -9.53
C PRO A 17 11.69 1.69 -9.59
N ASP A 18 12.66 1.70 -8.70
CA ASP A 18 13.86 2.53 -8.87
C ASP A 18 14.63 2.09 -10.13
N PRO A 19 15.33 3.00 -10.82
CA PRO A 19 16.13 2.65 -11.99
C PRO A 19 17.07 1.48 -11.72
N GLY A 20 17.01 0.44 -12.56
CA GLY A 20 17.84 -0.77 -12.42
C GLY A 20 17.30 -1.81 -11.43
N HIS A 21 16.13 -1.59 -10.84
CA HIS A 21 15.45 -2.53 -9.95
C HIS A 21 14.19 -3.16 -10.58
N GLU A 22 14.02 -3.01 -11.90
CA GLU A 22 12.93 -3.62 -12.64
C GLU A 22 12.97 -5.14 -12.50
N ARG A 23 11.84 -5.76 -12.14
CA ARG A 23 11.75 -7.20 -11.91
C ARG A 23 10.38 -7.77 -12.24
N SER A 24 10.33 -9.07 -12.52
CA SER A 24 9.06 -9.77 -12.73
C SER A 24 8.59 -10.42 -11.43
N PHE A 25 7.29 -10.28 -11.10
CA PHE A 25 6.69 -11.03 -10.00
C PHE A 25 6.71 -12.56 -10.24
N PHE A 26 6.78 -13.00 -11.49
CA PHE A 26 6.67 -14.43 -11.84
C PHE A 26 8.01 -15.18 -11.88
N GLN A 27 9.13 -14.46 -11.78
CA GLN A 27 10.46 -15.01 -11.80
C GLN A 27 11.10 -14.93 -10.41
N LYS A 28 12.04 -15.83 -10.13
CA LYS A 28 12.79 -15.78 -8.87
C LYS A 28 13.82 -14.66 -9.00
N ASN A 29 13.73 -13.64 -8.16
CA ASN A 29 14.62 -12.48 -8.21
C ASN A 29 15.66 -12.53 -7.08
N THR A 30 16.75 -11.78 -7.27
CA THR A 30 17.77 -11.50 -6.24
C THR A 30 17.51 -10.18 -5.50
N ILE A 31 16.53 -9.40 -5.96
CA ILE A 31 16.10 -8.12 -5.39
C ILE A 31 14.62 -8.16 -5.03
N GLY A 32 14.18 -7.22 -4.18
CA GLY A 32 12.85 -7.22 -3.57
C GLY A 32 12.63 -8.40 -2.62
N GLN A 33 11.55 -8.34 -1.85
CA GLN A 33 11.29 -9.35 -0.80
C GLN A 33 10.40 -10.50 -1.29
N LEU A 34 9.39 -10.22 -2.12
CA LEU A 34 8.43 -11.22 -2.61
C LEU A 34 8.45 -11.35 -4.14
N ASP A 35 8.42 -12.59 -4.60
CA ASP A 35 8.02 -13.00 -5.95
C ASP A 35 7.35 -14.37 -5.90
N LEU A 36 6.61 -14.75 -6.94
CA LEU A 36 5.78 -15.95 -6.97
C LEU A 36 6.58 -17.24 -6.65
N PRO A 37 7.83 -17.43 -7.14
CA PRO A 37 8.64 -18.56 -6.71
C PRO A 37 8.99 -18.54 -5.22
N ARG A 38 9.39 -17.39 -4.66
CA ARG A 38 9.76 -17.27 -3.24
C ARG A 38 8.56 -17.36 -2.29
N VAL A 39 7.40 -16.78 -2.63
CA VAL A 39 6.17 -16.90 -1.80
C VAL A 39 5.73 -18.36 -1.69
N ARG A 40 5.83 -19.13 -2.79
CA ARG A 40 5.54 -20.57 -2.79
C ARG A 40 6.52 -21.34 -1.92
N LEU A 41 7.81 -21.08 -2.07
CA LEU A 41 8.85 -21.74 -1.29
C LEU A 41 8.71 -21.43 0.21
N GLY A 42 8.36 -20.20 0.57
CA GLY A 42 8.22 -19.74 1.96
C GLY A 42 6.89 -20.06 2.62
N GLY A 43 5.94 -20.68 1.91
CA GLY A 43 4.59 -20.95 2.46
C GLY A 43 3.76 -19.67 2.68
N PHE A 44 4.08 -18.58 1.99
CA PHE A 44 3.29 -17.36 1.99
C PHE A 44 2.01 -17.62 1.18
N GLY A 45 0.88 -17.74 1.88
CA GLY A 45 -0.42 -18.05 1.29
C GLY A 45 -1.17 -16.83 0.77
N GLY A 46 -0.84 -15.65 1.29
CA GLY A 46 -1.48 -14.40 0.93
C GLY A 46 -1.17 -13.28 1.90
N GLY A 47 -1.73 -12.10 1.65
CA GLY A 47 -1.60 -10.97 2.56
C GLY A 47 -2.38 -9.75 2.09
N LEU A 48 -2.25 -8.66 2.85
CA LEU A 48 -2.62 -7.33 2.39
C LEU A 48 -1.55 -6.82 1.43
N PHE A 49 -1.92 -6.54 0.19
CA PHE A 49 -1.05 -5.95 -0.83
C PHE A 49 -1.37 -4.47 -0.93
N SER A 50 -0.42 -3.66 -0.49
CA SER A 50 -0.61 -2.24 -0.26
C SER A 50 -0.40 -1.45 -1.54
N LEU A 51 -1.36 -0.58 -1.84
CA LEU A 51 -1.20 0.48 -2.83
C LEU A 51 -0.88 1.75 -2.06
N TYR A 52 0.40 2.09 -2.07
CA TYR A 52 0.95 3.30 -1.45
C TYR A 52 1.27 4.31 -2.55
N ILE A 53 0.93 5.58 -2.33
CA ILE A 53 1.22 6.64 -3.29
C ILE A 53 2.51 7.35 -2.88
N PRO A 54 3.62 7.20 -3.62
CA PRO A 54 4.84 7.94 -3.35
C PRO A 54 4.69 9.42 -3.72
N ALA A 55 5.63 10.25 -3.26
CA ALA A 55 5.72 11.62 -3.77
C ALA A 55 5.96 11.62 -5.30
N PRO A 56 5.49 12.66 -6.03
CA PRO A 56 5.68 12.75 -7.48
C PRO A 56 7.13 12.63 -7.91
N ILE A 57 7.36 12.10 -9.11
CA ILE A 57 8.69 12.05 -9.73
C ILE A 57 9.25 13.47 -9.80
N GLY A 58 10.50 13.64 -9.35
CA GLY A 58 11.16 14.94 -9.25
C GLY A 58 10.93 15.69 -7.94
N SER A 59 9.99 15.25 -7.09
CA SER A 59 9.91 15.75 -5.72
C SER A 59 11.09 15.22 -4.90
N PRO A 60 11.80 16.07 -4.13
CA PRO A 60 12.85 15.59 -3.24
C PRO A 60 12.29 14.68 -2.13
N GLU A 61 11.01 14.83 -1.77
CA GLU A 61 10.28 13.96 -0.82
C GLU A 61 10.10 12.52 -1.32
N ARG A 62 10.41 12.24 -2.60
CA ARG A 62 10.42 10.87 -3.12
C ARG A 62 11.61 10.06 -2.60
N ASN A 63 12.68 10.73 -2.16
CA ASN A 63 13.79 10.07 -1.49
C ASN A 63 13.35 9.62 -0.09
N PRO A 64 13.46 8.34 0.28
CA PRO A 64 13.04 7.83 1.58
C PRO A 64 13.82 8.44 2.77
N HIS A 65 14.95 9.09 2.52
CA HIS A 65 15.75 9.80 3.53
C HIS A 65 15.60 11.33 3.46
N TYR A 66 14.63 11.84 2.71
CA TYR A 66 14.43 13.28 2.60
C TYR A 66 14.12 13.91 3.96
N GLY A 67 14.92 14.90 4.36
CA GLY A 67 14.75 15.59 5.65
C GLY A 67 15.22 14.78 6.86
N LEU A 68 15.87 13.63 6.67
CA LEU A 68 16.45 12.84 7.76
C LEU A 68 17.50 13.65 8.51
N THR A 69 17.30 13.79 9.83
CA THR A 69 18.28 14.33 10.76
C THR A 69 18.63 13.29 11.80
N ILE A 70 19.91 12.94 11.94
CA ILE A 70 20.41 12.08 13.02
C ILE A 70 20.57 12.94 14.29
N THR A 71 20.05 12.47 15.41
CA THR A 71 20.20 13.08 16.75
C THR A 71 21.23 12.30 17.56
N GLU A 72 21.55 12.79 18.75
CA GLU A 72 22.50 12.10 19.65
C GLU A 72 22.03 10.69 20.03
N ASP A 73 20.71 10.50 20.14
CA ASP A 73 20.05 9.28 20.64
C ASP A 73 19.10 8.61 19.64
N GLY A 74 19.05 9.08 18.38
CA GLY A 74 18.16 8.54 17.37
C GLY A 74 18.07 9.38 16.09
N TYR A 75 16.85 9.64 15.62
CA TYR A 75 16.62 10.34 14.37
C TYR A 75 15.25 11.02 14.32
N ARG A 76 15.11 11.98 13.40
CA ARG A 76 13.84 12.59 13.04
C ARG A 76 13.75 12.81 11.54
N MET A 77 12.56 12.60 11.00
CA MET A 77 12.20 12.96 9.64
C MET A 77 10.83 13.66 9.69
N PRO A 78 10.73 14.91 9.19
CA PRO A 78 9.47 15.63 9.20
C PRO A 78 8.44 14.91 8.31
N LEU A 79 7.16 15.15 8.58
CA LEU A 79 6.10 14.69 7.67
C LEU A 79 6.31 15.31 6.28
N PRO A 80 6.14 14.53 5.20
CA PRO A 80 6.12 15.07 3.85
C PRO A 80 4.90 15.96 3.64
N SER A 81 4.92 16.73 2.56
CA SER A 81 3.79 17.53 2.12
C SER A 81 2.60 16.64 1.75
N ALA A 82 1.37 17.13 1.98
CA ALA A 82 0.16 16.44 1.54
C ALA A 82 0.17 16.28 0.01
N LEU A 83 -0.31 15.14 -0.49
CA LEU A 83 -0.41 14.90 -1.92
C LEU A 83 -1.59 15.66 -2.54
N ASN A 84 -1.43 16.04 -3.81
CA ASN A 84 -2.53 16.48 -4.63
C ASN A 84 -3.52 15.32 -4.87
N GLN A 85 -4.82 15.55 -4.64
CA GLN A 85 -5.85 14.50 -4.74
C GLN A 85 -5.96 13.90 -6.14
N THR A 86 -5.88 14.71 -7.20
CA THR A 86 -5.96 14.22 -8.59
C THR A 86 -4.75 13.36 -8.94
N TYR A 87 -3.56 13.73 -8.47
CA TYR A 87 -2.36 12.90 -8.60
C TYR A 87 -2.54 11.55 -7.89
N ALA A 88 -3.01 11.57 -6.65
CA ALA A 88 -3.26 10.37 -5.85
C ALA A 88 -4.27 9.41 -6.50
N GLU A 89 -5.40 9.94 -6.96
CA GLU A 89 -6.44 9.15 -7.64
C GLU A 89 -5.91 8.52 -8.95
N ASN A 90 -5.16 9.29 -9.76
CA ASN A 90 -4.58 8.78 -11.00
C ASN A 90 -3.51 7.71 -10.76
N PHE A 91 -2.69 7.86 -9.71
CA PHE A 91 -1.66 6.90 -9.35
C PHE A 91 -2.30 5.56 -8.92
N ILE A 92 -3.26 5.61 -7.98
CA ILE A 92 -3.99 4.42 -7.52
C ILE A 92 -4.69 3.71 -8.67
N ASN A 93 -5.36 4.44 -9.56
CA ASN A 93 -6.01 3.83 -10.72
C ASN A 93 -4.99 3.11 -11.62
N SER A 94 -3.81 3.69 -11.82
CA SER A 94 -2.75 3.07 -12.63
C SER A 94 -2.20 1.79 -11.97
N GLU A 95 -2.04 1.80 -10.66
CA GLU A 95 -1.54 0.66 -9.88
C GLU A 95 -2.60 -0.46 -9.79
N LEU A 96 -3.89 -0.12 -9.66
CA LEU A 96 -5.01 -1.06 -9.75
C LEU A 96 -5.03 -1.78 -11.11
N GLU A 97 -4.90 -1.02 -12.21
CA GLU A 97 -4.86 -1.61 -13.55
C GLU A 97 -3.63 -2.51 -13.73
N PHE A 98 -2.49 -2.15 -13.14
CA PHE A 98 -1.32 -3.04 -13.09
C PHE A 98 -1.61 -4.33 -12.32
N LEU A 99 -2.23 -4.23 -11.13
CA LEU A 99 -2.53 -5.37 -10.28
C LEU A 99 -3.52 -6.35 -10.96
N LYS A 100 -4.55 -5.84 -11.64
CA LYS A 100 -5.47 -6.66 -12.45
C LYS A 100 -4.76 -7.38 -13.59
N ARG A 101 -3.83 -6.72 -14.29
CA ARG A 101 -3.01 -7.37 -15.32
C ARG A 101 -2.14 -8.47 -14.72
N LEU A 102 -1.53 -8.21 -13.56
CA LEU A 102 -0.73 -9.21 -12.84
C LEU A 102 -1.58 -10.44 -12.49
N GLU A 103 -2.80 -10.28 -11.98
CA GLU A 103 -3.71 -11.40 -11.71
C GLU A 103 -4.00 -12.22 -12.99
N GLN A 104 -4.29 -11.55 -14.11
CA GLN A 104 -4.55 -12.22 -15.39
C GLN A 104 -3.32 -12.99 -15.89
N GLU A 105 -2.14 -12.37 -15.85
CA GLU A 105 -0.87 -12.99 -16.25
C GLU A 105 -0.47 -14.17 -15.37
N ALA A 106 -0.92 -14.19 -14.12
CA ALA A 106 -0.67 -15.29 -13.20
C ALA A 106 -1.34 -16.61 -13.60
N ARG A 107 -2.31 -16.58 -14.53
CA ARG A 107 -3.02 -17.77 -15.05
C ARG A 107 -3.55 -18.66 -13.91
N GLY A 108 -4.25 -18.05 -12.96
CA GLY A 108 -4.88 -18.73 -11.82
C GLY A 108 -3.93 -19.06 -10.66
N LYS A 109 -2.67 -18.61 -10.69
CA LYS A 109 -1.72 -18.80 -9.58
C LYS A 109 -1.78 -17.70 -8.51
N VAL A 110 -2.42 -16.57 -8.85
CA VAL A 110 -2.67 -15.41 -8.00
C VAL A 110 -4.14 -15.05 -8.18
N LYS A 111 -4.78 -14.58 -7.12
CA LYS A 111 -6.14 -14.07 -7.16
C LYS A 111 -6.29 -12.85 -6.26
N LEU A 112 -6.94 -11.81 -6.77
CA LEU A 112 -7.48 -10.71 -5.96
C LEU A 112 -8.75 -11.21 -5.27
N VAL A 113 -8.71 -11.26 -3.95
CA VAL A 113 -9.80 -11.80 -3.13
C VAL A 113 -10.55 -10.68 -2.43
N THR A 114 -11.87 -10.81 -2.42
CA THR A 114 -12.78 -9.78 -1.90
C THR A 114 -13.54 -10.23 -0.65
N ASN A 115 -13.40 -11.50 -0.28
CA ASN A 115 -14.04 -12.08 0.89
C ASN A 115 -13.25 -13.29 1.40
N PHE A 116 -13.61 -13.74 2.60
CA PHE A 116 -12.93 -14.85 3.27
C PHE A 116 -13.09 -16.18 2.51
N GLN A 117 -14.24 -16.44 1.91
CA GLN A 117 -14.50 -17.69 1.18
C GLN A 117 -13.58 -17.82 -0.03
N GLU A 118 -13.30 -16.72 -0.74
CA GLU A 118 -12.33 -16.69 -1.82
C GLU A 118 -10.91 -16.93 -1.34
N LEU A 119 -10.50 -16.31 -0.22
CA LEU A 119 -9.20 -16.51 0.39
C LEU A 119 -9.00 -17.98 0.81
N ASP A 120 -9.97 -18.56 1.51
CA ASP A 120 -9.93 -19.96 1.94
C ASP A 120 -9.88 -20.92 0.75
N SER A 121 -10.63 -20.63 -0.32
CA SER A 121 -10.55 -21.38 -1.58
C SER A 121 -9.16 -21.28 -2.21
N CYS A 122 -8.56 -20.08 -2.25
CA CYS A 122 -7.19 -19.91 -2.76
C CYS A 122 -6.20 -20.76 -1.96
N TRP A 123 -6.36 -20.79 -0.64
CA TRP A 123 -5.52 -21.61 0.23
C TRP A 123 -5.70 -23.10 -0.01
N LYS A 124 -6.91 -23.59 -0.23
CA LYS A 124 -7.16 -24.99 -0.58
C LYS A 124 -6.56 -25.39 -1.93
N ASN A 125 -6.45 -24.44 -2.85
CA ASN A 125 -6.03 -24.67 -4.24
C ASN A 125 -4.60 -24.17 -4.57
N GLU A 126 -3.79 -23.85 -3.55
CA GLU A 126 -2.40 -23.35 -3.73
C GLU A 126 -2.28 -22.09 -4.61
N ILE A 127 -3.31 -21.24 -4.56
CA ILE A 127 -3.36 -19.93 -5.21
C ILE A 127 -2.92 -18.87 -4.18
N LEU A 128 -2.08 -17.93 -4.60
CA LEU A 128 -1.73 -16.78 -3.78
C LEU A 128 -2.94 -15.84 -3.68
N SER A 129 -3.46 -15.63 -2.47
CA SER A 129 -4.57 -14.70 -2.22
C SER A 129 -4.06 -13.30 -1.90
N MET A 130 -4.40 -12.32 -2.71
CA MET A 130 -4.06 -10.92 -2.50
C MET A 130 -5.31 -10.14 -2.06
N VAL A 131 -5.27 -9.53 -0.89
CA VAL A 131 -6.32 -8.59 -0.45
C VAL A 131 -5.85 -7.18 -0.74
N LEU A 132 -6.65 -6.41 -1.48
CA LEU A 132 -6.32 -5.03 -1.82
C LEU A 132 -6.40 -4.12 -0.59
N HIS A 133 -5.30 -3.45 -0.29
CA HIS A 133 -5.17 -2.48 0.80
C HIS A 133 -4.71 -1.12 0.26
N PHE A 134 -5.32 -0.04 0.71
CA PHE A 134 -4.82 1.32 0.48
C PHE A 134 -4.05 1.80 1.71
N GLU A 135 -2.78 2.16 1.53
CA GLU A 135 -1.94 2.75 2.58
C GLU A 135 -1.99 4.28 2.48
N GLY A 136 -2.98 4.86 3.15
CA GLY A 136 -3.33 6.27 3.02
C GLY A 136 -4.53 6.49 2.10
N ALA A 137 -5.45 7.34 2.54
CA ALA A 137 -6.70 7.63 1.84
C ALA A 137 -6.61 8.79 0.83
N GLU A 138 -5.42 9.18 0.36
CA GLU A 138 -5.21 10.34 -0.51
C GLU A 138 -6.00 10.28 -1.83
N ALA A 139 -6.30 9.07 -2.33
CA ALA A 139 -7.14 8.88 -3.51
C ALA A 139 -8.65 8.99 -3.22
N ILE A 140 -9.07 8.86 -1.96
CA ILE A 140 -10.47 9.05 -1.56
C ILE A 140 -10.77 10.54 -1.54
N ARG A 141 -11.82 10.95 -2.25
CA ARG A 141 -12.25 12.36 -2.31
C ARG A 141 -12.76 12.80 -0.94
N ALA A 142 -12.63 14.09 -0.64
CA ALA A 142 -13.09 14.65 0.63
C ALA A 142 -14.62 14.51 0.86
N ASP A 143 -15.40 14.35 -0.21
CA ASP A 143 -16.83 14.05 -0.14
C ASP A 143 -17.14 12.53 -0.05
N ILE A 144 -16.12 11.68 -0.04
CA ILE A 144 -16.16 10.21 0.07
C ILE A 144 -16.87 9.56 -1.13
N SER A 145 -17.20 10.33 -2.17
CA SER A 145 -18.05 9.89 -3.28
C SER A 145 -17.46 8.73 -4.11
N ASN A 146 -16.15 8.56 -4.10
CA ASN A 146 -15.46 7.52 -4.86
C ASN A 146 -15.05 6.30 -4.02
N LEU A 147 -15.40 6.23 -2.73
CA LEU A 147 -15.08 5.07 -1.89
C LEU A 147 -15.77 3.80 -2.39
N GLU A 148 -17.07 3.88 -2.70
CA GLU A 148 -17.84 2.74 -3.22
C GLU A 148 -17.25 2.22 -4.53
N HIS A 149 -16.80 3.13 -5.41
CA HIS A 149 -16.13 2.76 -6.64
C HIS A 149 -14.88 1.89 -6.37
N PHE A 150 -14.02 2.29 -5.42
CA PHE A 150 -12.85 1.48 -5.07
C PHE A 150 -13.22 0.16 -4.37
N TYR A 151 -14.30 0.15 -3.57
CA TYR A 151 -14.84 -1.08 -3.00
C TYR A 151 -15.30 -2.07 -4.08
N GLU A 152 -15.99 -1.58 -5.12
CA GLU A 152 -16.37 -2.38 -6.30
C GLU A 152 -15.15 -2.86 -7.10
N GLN A 153 -14.07 -2.08 -7.14
CA GLN A 153 -12.78 -2.51 -7.73
C GLN A 153 -12.02 -3.54 -6.89
N GLY A 154 -12.53 -3.89 -5.69
CA GLY A 154 -12.00 -4.95 -4.84
C GLY A 154 -11.34 -4.47 -3.54
N LEU A 155 -11.38 -3.17 -3.21
CA LEU A 155 -10.79 -2.65 -1.98
C LEU A 155 -11.45 -3.28 -0.76
N ARG A 156 -10.66 -3.85 0.15
CA ARG A 156 -11.18 -4.47 1.39
C ARG A 156 -10.45 -4.04 2.66
N SER A 157 -9.43 -3.20 2.54
CA SER A 157 -8.69 -2.65 3.67
C SER A 157 -8.19 -1.25 3.33
N LEU A 158 -8.28 -0.31 4.28
CA LEU A 158 -7.91 1.09 4.09
C LEU A 158 -7.24 1.62 5.37
N GLY A 159 -5.98 2.01 5.26
CA GLY A 159 -5.33 2.90 6.21
C GLY A 159 -5.72 4.35 5.91
N ILE A 160 -6.32 5.05 6.88
CA ILE A 160 -6.79 6.43 6.67
C ILE A 160 -5.63 7.37 6.34
N VAL A 161 -4.49 7.19 7.01
CA VAL A 161 -3.28 7.99 6.83
C VAL A 161 -2.07 7.07 6.73
N TRP A 162 -1.15 7.42 5.83
CA TRP A 162 0.26 7.05 5.97
C TRP A 162 0.96 8.04 6.92
N SER A 163 2.28 7.96 7.11
CA SER A 163 3.12 8.99 7.76
C SER A 163 3.20 10.30 6.94
N ARG A 164 2.04 10.83 6.53
CA ARG A 164 1.81 12.03 5.73
C ARG A 164 0.38 12.53 5.98
N PRO A 165 0.15 13.85 6.10
CA PRO A 165 -1.19 14.39 6.27
C PRO A 165 -2.04 14.23 5.01
N ASN A 166 -3.35 14.04 5.19
CA ASN A 166 -4.34 14.15 4.13
C ASN A 166 -5.64 14.79 4.66
N VAL A 167 -6.69 14.86 3.85
CA VAL A 167 -7.95 15.54 4.22
C VAL A 167 -8.69 14.87 5.39
N PHE A 168 -8.33 13.64 5.75
CA PHE A 168 -8.99 12.85 6.78
C PHE A 168 -8.27 12.90 8.14
N GLY A 169 -6.97 13.21 8.18
CA GLY A 169 -6.21 13.31 9.43
C GLY A 169 -4.70 13.44 9.22
N ASN A 170 -3.94 13.19 10.30
CA ASN A 170 -2.49 13.26 10.31
C ASN A 170 -1.87 11.90 10.67
N GLY A 171 -0.86 11.48 9.91
CA GLY A 171 0.02 10.40 10.29
C GLY A 171 1.08 10.83 11.31
N VAL A 172 1.81 9.84 11.85
CA VAL A 172 2.96 10.09 12.72
C VAL A 172 4.22 10.28 11.89
N PRO A 173 5.10 11.25 12.21
CA PRO A 173 6.41 11.35 11.56
C PRO A 173 7.32 10.19 11.99
N PHE A 174 8.31 9.87 11.16
CA PHE A 174 9.35 8.91 11.53
C PHE A 174 10.35 9.57 12.47
N MET A 175 10.19 9.34 13.78
CA MET A 175 11.07 9.88 14.82
C MET A 175 11.32 8.85 15.91
N TYR A 176 12.53 8.83 16.44
CA TYR A 176 12.91 8.00 17.58
C TYR A 176 14.01 8.67 18.41
N PRO A 177 13.94 8.61 19.76
CA PRO A 177 12.78 8.22 20.55
C PRO A 177 11.70 9.32 20.54
N HIS A 178 10.42 8.96 20.47
CA HIS A 178 9.32 9.93 20.51
C HIS A 178 8.00 9.25 20.90
N SER A 179 7.03 10.02 21.42
CA SER A 179 5.64 9.57 21.64
C SER A 179 4.90 9.39 20.31
N PRO A 180 3.94 8.46 20.16
CA PRO A 180 3.07 8.46 18.97
C PRO A 180 2.08 9.64 18.95
N ASP A 181 1.91 10.37 20.07
CA ASP A 181 1.05 11.56 20.15
C ASP A 181 1.76 12.78 19.54
N THR A 182 1.65 12.93 18.21
CA THR A 182 2.44 13.89 17.41
C THR A 182 1.64 15.01 16.78
N GLY A 183 0.31 14.99 16.86
CA GLY A 183 -0.53 15.93 16.16
C GLY A 183 -2.02 15.70 16.37
N GLU A 184 -2.84 16.40 15.60
CA GLU A 184 -4.29 16.25 15.67
C GLU A 184 -4.73 14.89 15.10
N GLY A 185 -5.81 14.35 15.66
CA GLY A 185 -6.42 13.11 15.17
C GLY A 185 -7.24 13.30 13.90
N LEU A 186 -8.32 12.50 13.76
CA LEU A 186 -9.21 12.57 12.60
C LEU A 186 -9.91 13.92 12.49
N THR A 187 -9.96 14.45 11.26
CA THR A 187 -10.82 15.58 10.91
C THR A 187 -12.30 15.18 11.01
N GLN A 188 -13.22 16.15 10.89
CA GLN A 188 -14.65 15.83 10.80
C GLN A 188 -14.97 14.94 9.58
N ILE A 189 -14.21 15.10 8.50
CA ILE A 189 -14.35 14.26 7.30
C ILE A 189 -13.75 12.87 7.56
N GLY A 190 -12.60 12.77 8.24
CA GLY A 190 -12.04 11.49 8.67
C GLY A 190 -12.99 10.67 9.55
N LYS A 191 -13.70 11.33 10.46
CA LYS A 191 -14.76 10.68 11.26
C LYS A 191 -15.90 10.14 10.39
N LYS A 192 -16.31 10.89 9.35
CA LYS A 192 -17.33 10.41 8.39
C LYS A 192 -16.84 9.20 7.60
N LEU A 193 -15.56 9.16 7.22
CA LEU A 193 -14.96 8.03 6.52
C LEU A 193 -15.03 6.74 7.36
N VAL A 194 -14.82 6.84 8.68
CA VAL A 194 -14.93 5.68 9.60
C VAL A 194 -16.36 5.17 9.74
N CYS A 195 -17.36 6.05 9.64
CA CYS A 195 -18.77 5.71 9.86
C CYS A 195 -19.52 5.29 8.58
N ASN A 196 -18.85 5.24 7.42
CA ASN A 196 -19.45 4.80 6.16
C ASN A 196 -19.59 3.27 6.14
#